data_AF-A0A957NJG5-F1
#
_entry.id   AF-A0A957NJG5-F1
#
_cell.length_a   1.000
_cell.length_b   1.000
_cell.length_c   1.000
_cell.angle_alpha   90.00
_cell.angle_beta   90.00
_cell.angle_gamma   90.00
#
_symmetry.space_group_name_H-M   'P 1'
#
loop_
_entity.id
_entity.type
_entity.pdbx_description
1 polymer ?
#
loop_
_entity_poly.entity_id
_entity_poly.type
_entity_poly.pdbx_seq_one_letter_code
_entity_poly.pdbx_strand_id
1 'polypeptide(L)'
;MSKPHLAGGIPVSATLDVLPSHPTVEDAITIVVGGIWSDSCVPYELATNRTEEMVLLSLITPPADVVCSQAYTPWSLKAELGKLSTGVYLIKVQGGLTMSKTLTVSTHLIYLPTVSNERSITE
;
A
#
# COMPACT_ATOMS: atom_id res chain seq x y z
N MET A 1 3.56 -36.07 6.43
CA MET A 1 3.97 -35.50 5.14
C MET A 1 3.45 -34.07 5.08
N SER A 2 4.30 -33.09 5.38
CA SER A 2 3.91 -31.68 5.38
C SER A 2 3.90 -31.17 3.95
N LYS A 3 2.76 -30.68 3.49
CA LYS A 3 2.57 -30.10 2.16
C LYS A 3 3.52 -28.89 2.04
N PRO A 4 4.35 -28.77 0.98
CA PRO A 4 5.17 -27.58 0.81
C PRO A 4 4.22 -26.39 0.66
N HIS A 5 4.34 -25.44 1.58
CA HIS A 5 3.60 -24.18 1.52
C HIS A 5 4.13 -23.42 0.31
N LEU A 6 3.27 -23.15 -0.67
CA LEU A 6 3.61 -22.32 -1.82
C LEU A 6 4.00 -20.93 -1.26
N ALA A 7 5.23 -20.47 -1.50
CA ALA A 7 5.61 -19.14 -1.02
C ALA A 7 4.86 -18.02 -1.74
N GLY A 8 4.92 -16.86 -1.09
CA GLY A 8 3.89 -15.85 -1.09
C GLY A 8 3.12 -16.02 0.21
N GLY A 9 3.71 -15.55 1.31
CA GLY A 9 3.06 -15.62 2.61
C GLY A 9 1.65 -15.05 2.55
N ILE A 10 0.75 -15.62 3.35
CA ILE A 10 -0.69 -15.37 3.15
C ILE A 10 -1.06 -14.06 3.85
N PRO A 11 -1.53 -13.04 3.11
CA PRO A 11 -1.94 -11.78 3.70
C PRO A 11 -3.20 -11.96 4.56
N VAL A 12 -3.14 -11.45 5.79
CA VAL A 12 -4.26 -11.44 6.75
C VAL A 12 -4.93 -10.08 6.74
N SER A 13 -4.11 -9.02 6.75
CA SER A 13 -4.56 -7.64 6.60
C SER A 13 -3.51 -6.85 5.84
N ALA A 14 -3.94 -5.76 5.20
CA ALA A 14 -3.05 -4.87 4.49
C ALA A 14 -3.60 -3.43 4.49
N THR A 15 -2.67 -2.49 4.39
CA THR A 15 -2.87 -1.04 4.44
C THR A 15 -2.08 -0.38 3.32
N LEU A 16 -2.65 0.68 2.76
CA LEU A 16 -2.05 1.47 1.67
C LEU A 16 -2.25 2.95 1.97
N ASP A 17 -1.19 3.60 2.40
CA ASP A 17 -1.16 5.00 2.78
C ASP A 17 -0.31 5.81 1.82
N VAL A 18 -0.71 7.07 1.65
CA VAL A 18 -0.03 8.04 0.77
C VAL A 18 0.29 9.25 1.62
N LEU A 19 1.54 9.69 1.56
CA LEU A 19 2.07 10.82 2.30
C LEU A 19 2.63 11.86 1.32
N PRO A 20 2.22 13.13 1.40
CA PRO A 20 1.09 13.62 2.21
C PRO A 20 -0.26 13.05 1.71
N SER A 21 -1.29 13.09 2.55
CA SER A 21 -2.62 12.55 2.21
C SER A 21 -3.32 13.32 1.07
N HIS A 22 -2.95 14.58 0.88
CA HIS A 22 -3.43 15.46 -0.18
C HIS A 22 -2.24 16.14 -0.87
N PRO A 23 -1.50 15.42 -1.73
CA PRO A 23 -0.29 15.96 -2.33
C PRO A 23 -0.60 16.99 -3.39
N THR A 24 0.27 17.99 -3.40
CA THR A 24 0.40 18.96 -4.46
C THR A 24 1.54 18.59 -5.40
N VAL A 25 1.64 19.29 -6.53
CA VAL A 25 2.75 19.12 -7.49
C VAL A 25 4.13 19.44 -6.89
N GLU A 26 4.17 20.15 -5.77
CA GLU A 26 5.41 20.48 -5.06
C GLU A 26 5.82 19.44 -4.01
N ASP A 27 4.91 18.53 -3.65
CA ASP A 27 5.15 17.54 -2.62
C ASP A 27 5.89 16.33 -3.17
N ALA A 28 6.90 15.87 -2.42
CA ALA A 28 7.44 14.54 -2.62
C ALA A 28 6.46 13.52 -2.04
N ILE A 29 6.00 12.59 -2.86
CA ILE A 29 4.99 11.61 -2.49
C ILE A 29 5.68 10.31 -2.06
N THR A 30 5.35 9.84 -0.86
CA THR A 30 5.77 8.54 -0.33
C THR A 30 4.54 7.65 -0.21
N ILE A 31 4.65 6.40 -0.67
CA ILE A 31 3.66 5.36 -0.42
C ILE A 31 4.16 4.48 0.72
N VAL A 32 3.27 4.16 1.65
CA VAL A 32 3.51 3.18 2.71
C VAL A 32 2.54 2.03 2.50
N VAL A 33 3.08 0.83 2.35
CA VAL A 33 2.30 -0.41 2.28
C VAL A 33 2.70 -1.27 3.46
N GLY A 34 1.74 -1.80 4.18
CA GLY A 34 2.03 -2.65 5.33
C GLY A 34 0.85 -3.52 5.71
N GLY A 35 1.02 -4.36 6.71
CA GLY A 35 -0.04 -5.24 7.16
C GLY A 35 0.48 -6.38 8.02
N ILE A 36 -0.26 -7.48 8.01
CA ILE A 36 0.07 -8.70 8.76
C ILE A 36 -0.08 -9.89 7.81
N TRP A 37 0.92 -10.75 7.75
CA TRP A 37 0.85 -12.06 7.08
C TRP A 37 0.74 -13.18 8.11
N SER A 38 0.22 -14.34 7.73
CA SER A 38 0.07 -15.49 8.63
C SER A 38 1.37 -16.25 8.90
N ASP A 39 2.45 -15.85 8.25
CA ASP A 39 3.76 -16.48 8.32
C ASP A 39 4.88 -15.42 8.19
N SER A 40 6.13 -15.86 8.33
CA SER A 40 7.30 -14.98 8.25
C SER A 40 7.78 -14.68 6.83
N CYS A 41 7.12 -15.17 5.78
CA CYS A 41 7.51 -14.95 4.39
C CYS A 41 7.10 -13.54 3.90
N VAL A 42 7.12 -12.53 4.77
CA VAL A 42 6.63 -11.18 4.48
C VAL A 42 7.36 -10.52 3.31
N PRO A 43 6.72 -9.55 2.62
CA PRO A 43 7.40 -8.75 1.62
C PRO A 43 8.60 -8.03 2.21
N TYR A 44 9.72 -8.04 1.49
CA TYR A 44 10.95 -7.35 1.89
C TYR A 44 11.30 -6.18 0.97
N GLU A 45 10.69 -6.08 -0.21
CA GLU A 45 10.95 -5.01 -1.17
C GLU A 45 9.67 -4.63 -1.94
N LEU A 46 9.60 -3.36 -2.35
CA LEU A 46 8.57 -2.80 -3.22
C LEU A 46 9.19 -2.39 -4.55
N ALA A 47 8.95 -3.18 -5.60
CA ALA A 47 9.30 -2.77 -6.96
C ALA A 47 8.25 -1.80 -7.49
N THR A 48 8.69 -0.63 -7.97
CA THR A 48 7.79 0.42 -8.46
C THR A 48 7.89 0.55 -9.97
N ASN A 49 6.75 0.55 -10.65
CA ASN A 49 6.63 0.84 -12.08
C ASN A 49 5.56 1.92 -12.28
N ARG A 50 5.87 2.96 -13.06
CA ARG A 50 5.04 4.14 -13.21
C ARG A 50 4.70 4.38 -14.68
N THR A 51 3.42 4.67 -14.92
CA THR A 51 2.91 5.21 -16.18
C THR A 51 2.31 6.61 -15.94
N GLU A 52 1.73 7.22 -16.97
CA GLU A 52 1.12 8.56 -16.86
C GLU A 52 -0.08 8.61 -15.90
N GLU A 53 -0.82 7.51 -15.76
CA GLU A 53 -2.07 7.45 -14.98
C GLU A 53 -2.05 6.36 -13.87
N MET A 54 -1.00 5.54 -13.81
CA MET A 54 -0.92 4.42 -12.88
C MET A 54 0.46 4.34 -12.23
N VAL A 55 0.46 4.00 -10.94
CA VAL A 55 1.66 3.56 -10.22
C VAL A 55 1.42 2.13 -9.75
N LEU A 56 2.19 1.21 -10.29
CA LEU A 56 2.17 -0.20 -9.93
C LEU A 56 3.28 -0.49 -8.92
N LEU A 57 2.88 -0.98 -7.75
CA LEU A 57 3.73 -1.41 -6.66
C LEU A 57 3.67 -2.93 -6.57
N SER A 58 4.79 -3.60 -6.82
CA SER A 58 4.89 -5.06 -6.72
C SER A 58 5.64 -5.45 -5.46
N LEU A 59 4.97 -6.16 -4.57
CA LEU A 59 5.54 -6.75 -3.37
C LEU A 59 6.43 -7.91 -3.77
N ILE A 60 7.69 -7.83 -3.39
CA ILE A 60 8.67 -8.90 -3.57
C ILE A 60 8.78 -9.67 -2.27
N THR A 61 8.58 -10.98 -2.37
CA THR A 61 8.53 -11.90 -1.24
C THR A 61 9.63 -12.94 -1.37
N PRO A 62 9.99 -13.65 -0.30
CA PRO A 62 10.89 -14.78 -0.40
C PRO A 62 10.38 -15.82 -1.41
N PRO A 63 11.28 -16.52 -2.12
CA PRO A 63 10.91 -17.55 -3.08
C PRO A 63 10.33 -18.81 -2.40
N ALA A 64 9.71 -19.68 -3.23
CA ALA A 64 8.98 -20.89 -2.82
C ALA A 64 9.78 -21.92 -2.01
N ASP A 65 11.10 -21.89 -2.15
CA ASP A 65 12.04 -22.80 -1.49
C ASP A 65 12.46 -22.30 -0.10
N VAL A 66 12.10 -21.07 0.30
CA VAL A 66 12.37 -20.57 1.65
C VAL A 66 11.34 -21.10 2.65
N VAL A 67 11.83 -21.73 3.71
CA VAL A 67 10.97 -22.19 4.82
C VAL A 67 10.62 -21.01 5.71
N CYS A 68 9.32 -20.78 5.88
CA CYS A 68 8.80 -19.73 6.73
C CYS A 68 8.13 -20.27 7.99
N SER A 69 8.28 -19.53 9.10
CA SER A 69 7.63 -19.87 10.35
C SER A 69 6.15 -19.56 10.29
N GLN A 70 5.32 -20.40 10.91
CA GLN A 70 3.87 -20.17 11.02
C GLN A 70 3.57 -19.22 12.19
N ALA A 71 3.79 -17.94 11.96
CA ALA A 71 3.56 -16.89 12.94
C ALA A 71 3.03 -15.63 12.26
N TYR A 72 2.02 -14.99 12.87
CA TYR A 72 1.52 -13.71 12.40
C TYR A 72 2.64 -12.66 12.42
N THR A 73 3.06 -12.22 11.24
CA THR A 73 4.22 -11.34 11.10
C THR A 73 3.78 -10.00 10.53
N PRO A 74 3.90 -8.91 11.30
CA PRO A 74 3.67 -7.57 10.79
C PRO A 74 4.80 -7.15 9.85
N TRP A 75 4.46 -6.35 8.84
CA TRP A 75 5.42 -5.82 7.88
C TRP A 75 5.03 -4.41 7.41
N SER A 76 6.01 -3.65 6.97
CA SER A 76 5.81 -2.32 6.39
C SER A 76 6.97 -1.96 5.47
N LEU A 77 6.64 -1.51 4.28
CA LEU A 77 7.57 -1.06 3.25
C LEU A 77 7.16 0.33 2.75
N LYS A 78 8.15 1.09 2.30
CA LYS A 78 7.97 2.43 1.76
C LYS A 78 8.48 2.50 0.33
N ALA A 79 7.79 3.25 -0.52
CA ALA A 79 8.22 3.57 -1.87
C ALA A 79 8.15 5.09 -2.08
N GLU A 80 9.29 5.70 -2.41
CA GLU A 80 9.37 7.11 -2.74
C GLU A 80 9.00 7.31 -4.21
N LEU A 81 7.86 7.93 -4.48
CA LEU A 81 7.43 8.25 -5.85
C LEU A 81 7.97 9.60 -6.34
N GLY A 82 8.43 10.43 -5.42
CA GLY A 82 8.86 11.80 -5.70
C GLY A 82 7.68 12.69 -6.09
N LYS A 83 7.96 13.73 -6.88
CA LYS A 83 6.92 14.66 -7.36
C LYS A 83 6.16 14.06 -8.55
N LEU A 84 4.84 14.26 -8.54
CA LEU A 84 3.96 13.88 -9.65
C LEU A 84 3.37 15.14 -10.29
N SER A 85 3.09 15.08 -11.59
CA SER A 85 2.33 16.12 -12.27
C SER A 85 0.89 16.15 -11.75
N THR A 86 0.19 17.26 -11.95
CA THR A 86 -1.24 17.31 -11.64
C THR A 86 -2.00 16.26 -12.43
N GLY A 87 -2.91 15.56 -11.74
CA GLY A 87 -3.71 14.50 -12.34
C GLY A 87 -4.32 13.56 -11.31
N VAL A 88 -4.98 12.54 -11.81
CA VAL A 88 -5.54 11.44 -11.00
C VAL A 88 -4.76 10.18 -11.35
N TYR A 89 -4.18 9.55 -10.34
CA TYR A 89 -3.37 8.35 -10.47
C TYR A 89 -4.07 7.18 -9.78
N LEU A 90 -4.06 6.02 -10.42
CA LEU A 90 -4.42 4.76 -9.77
C LEU A 90 -3.17 4.12 -9.19
N ILE A 91 -3.06 4.11 -7.85
CA ILE A 91 -2.02 3.36 -7.15
C ILE A 91 -2.52 1.93 -7.02
N LYS A 92 -1.79 0.96 -7.56
CA LYS A 92 -2.12 -0.46 -7.50
C LYS A 92 -0.99 -1.24 -6.85
N VAL A 93 -1.33 -2.04 -5.84
CA VAL A 93 -0.39 -2.96 -5.17
C VAL A 93 -0.72 -4.39 -5.59
N GLN A 94 0.31 -5.19 -5.87
CA GLN A 94 0.20 -6.61 -6.19
C GLN A 94 1.32 -7.43 -5.55
N GLY A 95 1.19 -8.77 -5.51
CA GLY A 95 2.18 -9.70 -4.96
C GLY A 95 1.70 -10.33 -3.67
N GLY A 96 0.96 -11.42 -3.77
CA GLY A 96 0.29 -12.08 -2.64
C GLY A 96 -1.06 -11.45 -2.24
N LEU A 97 -1.24 -10.15 -2.48
CA LEU A 97 -2.49 -9.41 -2.31
C LEU A 97 -2.79 -8.51 -3.51
N THR A 98 -3.97 -7.89 -3.53
CA THR A 98 -4.26 -6.79 -4.45
C THR A 98 -5.00 -5.68 -3.72
N MET A 99 -4.43 -4.47 -3.77
CA MET A 99 -5.06 -3.26 -3.26
C MET A 99 -4.98 -2.17 -4.32
N SER A 100 -5.91 -1.23 -4.28
CA SER A 100 -5.81 -0.03 -5.07
C SER A 100 -6.30 1.18 -4.29
N LYS A 101 -5.75 2.34 -4.65
CA LYS A 101 -6.14 3.64 -4.10
C LYS A 101 -6.00 4.69 -5.18
N THR A 102 -7.01 5.53 -5.31
CA THR A 102 -6.95 6.70 -6.18
C THR A 102 -6.19 7.80 -5.47
N LEU A 103 -5.26 8.42 -6.17
CA LEU A 103 -4.47 9.55 -5.71
C LEU A 103 -4.73 10.75 -6.61
N THR A 104 -5.16 11.86 -6.02
CA THR A 104 -5.31 13.13 -6.74
C THR A 104 -4.13 14.03 -6.40
N VAL A 105 -3.42 14.48 -7.42
CA VAL A 105 -2.30 15.43 -7.31
C VAL A 105 -2.74 16.75 -7.91
N SER A 106 -2.57 17.82 -7.16
CA SER A 106 -3.17 19.12 -7.46
C SER A 106 -2.15 20.25 -7.44
N THR A 107 -2.44 21.36 -8.11
CA THR A 107 -1.56 22.54 -8.04
C THR A 107 -1.75 23.34 -6.74
N HIS A 108 -2.84 23.08 -6.01
CA HIS A 108 -3.22 23.79 -4.79
C HIS A 108 -3.63 22.76 -3.73
N LEU A 109 -3.41 23.07 -2.45
CA LEU A 109 -3.86 22.22 -1.35
C LEU A 109 -5.39 22.02 -1.42
N ILE A 110 -5.83 20.80 -1.68
CA ILE A 110 -7.24 20.43 -1.57
C ILE A 110 -7.52 20.12 -0.10
N TYR A 111 -8.10 21.07 0.62
CA TYR A 111 -8.66 20.79 1.94
C TYR A 111 -10.00 20.08 1.75
N LEU A 112 -10.04 18.76 1.95
CA LEU A 112 -11.32 18.06 2.10
C LEU A 112 -11.85 18.34 3.52
N PRO A 113 -13.09 18.84 3.69
CA PRO A 113 -13.67 18.94 5.03
C PRO A 113 -13.85 17.53 5.60
N THR A 114 -13.19 17.24 6.72
CA THR A 114 -13.48 16.04 7.51
C THR A 114 -14.94 16.09 7.95
N VAL A 115 -15.78 15.23 7.39
CA VAL A 115 -17.18 15.10 7.83
C VAL A 115 -17.17 14.50 9.24
N SER A 116 -17.23 15.37 10.25
CA SER A 116 -17.51 14.99 11.64
C SER A 116 -18.99 14.63 11.72
N ASN A 117 -19.29 13.33 11.81
CA ASN A 117 -20.65 12.83 11.95
C ASN A 117 -21.08 12.93 13.43
N GLU A 118 -21.51 14.10 13.87
CA GLU A 118 -22.18 14.26 15.16
C GLU A 118 -23.64 13.76 15.04
N ARG A 119 -23.88 12.49 15.38
CA ARG A 119 -25.24 11.99 15.65
C ARG A 119 -25.76 12.69 16.90
N SER A 120 -26.57 13.73 16.74
CA SER A 120 -27.49 14.17 17.80
C SER A 120 -28.65 13.18 17.86
N ILE A 121 -28.70 12.39 18.93
CA ILE A 121 -29.88 11.67 19.37
C ILE A 121 -30.74 12.70 20.10
N THR A 122 -31.93 13.00 19.58
CA THR A 122 -32.95 13.75 20.32
C THR A 122 -33.92 12.74 20.95
N GLU A 123 -34.19 12.93 22.24
CA GLU A 123 -35.13 12.18 23.09
C GLU A 123 -36.56 12.11 22.54
#